data_AF-A0A2E2C829-F1
#
_entry.id   AF-A0A2E2C829-F1
#
_cell.length_a   1.000
_cell.length_b   1.000
_cell.length_c   1.000
_cell.angle_alpha   90.00
_cell.angle_beta   90.00
_cell.angle_gamma   90.00
#
_symmetry.space_group_name_H-M   'P 1'
#
loop_
_entity.id
_entity.type
_entity.pdbx_description
1 polymer ?
#
loop_
_entity_poly.entity_id
_entity_poly.type
_entity_poly.pdbx_seq_one_letter_code
_entity_poly.pdbx_strand_id
1 'polypeptide(L)'
;MEAQISRCLVLFLASFISLGASYKTPNFVTHAPSAEVAKQVGDAAEIYRKELAITWLGHELPKWFSPCPIKVKVGNYGAGGATTFSFDGGEVFGWHMEIQGSLERILDSVLPHEVNHTIFACHFRRPLPRWADEGAATIVEHESEKRRQRLLNRQVMGTNQRIPLRNLLSMTEYPSEMQQVLTLYAEGYSLADYLLQTGGKKRYLMFLEDAHKNGWDEAIAKMYKIKNVEALEQRWGSWIMAGSPALNLPAGQQLAATEPQQQPSAVDNKDFVIRSQSPDQGESDFAAEMPEQTELASAEPAAELSRESRPLPIESRIPFSGRATEKRHVQESVAFVPEAKRLPRTSLHQDSAPDAPTRPQQPVARPAQPVRSQQRPANRYNRGGSPARGGIELGQSAEIDF
;
A
#
# COMPACT_ATOMS: atom_id res chain seq x y z
N MET A 1 20.14 23.88 -55.11
CA MET A 1 18.75 24.00 -54.61
C MET A 1 18.21 22.64 -54.20
N GLU A 2 17.88 21.72 -55.12
CA GLU A 2 17.48 20.31 -54.87
C GLU A 2 17.87 19.74 -53.48
N ALA A 3 19.16 19.49 -53.24
CA ALA A 3 19.66 18.83 -52.03
C ALA A 3 19.45 19.62 -50.71
N GLN A 4 19.18 20.92 -50.75
CA GLN A 4 18.79 21.71 -49.57
C GLN A 4 17.28 21.61 -49.32
N ILE A 5 16.46 21.57 -50.37
CA ILE A 5 15.01 21.41 -50.27
C ILE A 5 14.70 20.04 -49.65
N SER A 6 15.31 18.96 -50.14
CA SER A 6 15.14 17.62 -49.57
C SER A 6 15.61 17.51 -48.12
N ARG A 7 16.66 18.24 -47.70
CA ARG A 7 17.10 18.30 -46.30
C ARG A 7 16.09 19.01 -45.40
N CYS A 8 15.53 20.13 -45.86
CA CYS A 8 14.49 20.84 -45.11
C CYS A 8 13.20 20.00 -45.00
N LEU A 9 12.84 19.27 -46.05
CA LEU A 9 11.63 18.45 -46.09
C LEU A 9 11.71 17.21 -45.17
N VAL A 10 12.89 16.57 -45.07
CA VAL A 10 13.15 15.51 -44.09
C VAL A 10 13.10 16.04 -42.64
N LEU A 11 13.66 17.23 -42.38
CA LEU A 11 13.59 17.85 -41.05
C LEU A 11 12.15 18.25 -40.66
N PHE A 12 11.35 18.74 -41.62
CA PHE A 12 9.92 19.01 -41.38
C PHE A 12 9.12 17.72 -41.09
N LEU A 13 9.38 16.62 -41.81
CA LEU A 13 8.73 15.34 -41.51
C LEU A 13 9.14 14.80 -40.13
N ALA A 14 10.41 14.90 -39.75
CA ALA A 14 10.89 14.49 -38.43
C ALA A 14 10.22 15.28 -37.29
N SER A 15 9.94 16.57 -37.50
CA SER A 15 9.27 17.43 -36.51
C SER A 15 7.86 16.97 -36.12
N PHE A 16 7.16 16.23 -37.00
CA PHE A 16 5.82 15.71 -36.70
C PHE A 16 5.83 14.39 -35.91
N ILE A 17 6.98 13.73 -35.76
CA ILE A 17 7.10 12.44 -35.06
C ILE A 17 7.15 12.62 -33.52
N SER A 18 7.42 13.84 -33.04
CA SER A 18 7.58 14.14 -31.60
C SER A 18 6.29 14.64 -30.89
N LEU A 19 5.14 14.66 -31.56
CA LEU A 19 3.87 14.95 -30.90
C LEU A 19 3.30 13.67 -30.25
N GLY A 20 3.37 13.61 -28.92
CA GLY A 20 2.73 12.55 -28.14
C GLY A 20 1.23 12.47 -28.44
N ALA A 21 0.72 11.25 -28.61
CA ALA A 21 -0.67 11.03 -28.96
C ALA A 21 -1.60 11.30 -27.77
N SER A 22 -2.83 11.72 -28.06
CA SER A 22 -3.87 11.90 -27.04
C SER A 22 -5.10 11.03 -27.34
N TYR A 23 -5.72 10.51 -26.28
CA TYR A 23 -6.97 9.75 -26.31
C TYR A 23 -7.90 10.26 -25.21
N LYS A 24 -9.20 10.39 -25.52
CA LYS A 24 -10.20 10.96 -24.60
C LYS A 24 -11.35 10.00 -24.35
N THR A 25 -11.63 9.78 -23.08
CA THR A 25 -12.74 8.98 -22.56
C THR A 25 -13.75 9.89 -21.81
N PRO A 26 -14.82 9.38 -21.21
CA PRO A 26 -15.75 10.19 -20.42
C PRO A 26 -15.16 10.88 -19.19
N ASN A 27 -14.17 10.27 -18.52
CA ASN A 27 -13.54 10.75 -17.29
C ASN A 27 -12.05 11.08 -17.44
N PHE A 28 -11.37 10.70 -18.53
CA PHE A 28 -9.92 10.92 -18.68
C PHE A 28 -9.52 11.49 -20.05
N VAL A 29 -8.38 12.18 -20.10
CA VAL A 29 -7.68 12.56 -21.33
C VAL A 29 -6.23 12.10 -21.19
N THR A 30 -5.89 10.98 -21.82
CA THR A 30 -4.56 10.39 -21.74
C THR A 30 -3.65 10.98 -22.81
N HIS A 31 -2.42 11.32 -22.44
CA HIS A 31 -1.34 11.78 -23.31
C HIS A 31 -0.15 10.82 -23.16
N ALA A 32 0.30 10.20 -24.25
CA ALA A 32 1.30 9.13 -24.21
C ALA A 32 2.20 9.09 -25.47
N PRO A 33 3.31 8.31 -25.47
CA PRO A 33 4.22 8.23 -26.61
C PRO A 33 3.60 7.63 -27.90
N SER A 34 2.49 6.89 -27.80
CA SER A 34 1.76 6.37 -28.95
C SER A 34 0.25 6.36 -28.72
N ALA A 35 -0.54 6.39 -29.81
CA ALA A 35 -2.00 6.36 -29.74
C ALA A 35 -2.53 5.05 -29.14
N GLU A 36 -1.80 3.95 -29.32
CA GLU A 36 -2.12 2.66 -28.70
C GLU A 36 -1.97 2.73 -27.18
N VAL A 37 -0.86 3.26 -26.66
CA VAL A 37 -0.67 3.44 -25.21
C VAL A 37 -1.70 4.41 -24.63
N ALA A 38 -1.94 5.53 -25.31
CA ALA A 38 -2.95 6.50 -24.88
C ALA A 38 -4.35 5.84 -24.77
N LYS A 39 -4.70 4.96 -25.72
CA LYS A 39 -5.94 4.19 -25.68
C LYS A 39 -5.96 3.15 -24.56
N GLN A 40 -4.92 2.31 -24.45
CA GLN A 40 -4.87 1.24 -23.43
C GLN A 40 -4.96 1.80 -22.01
N VAL A 41 -4.21 2.86 -21.70
CA VAL A 41 -4.24 3.50 -20.38
C VAL A 41 -5.57 4.23 -20.14
N GLY A 42 -6.11 4.93 -21.14
CA GLY A 42 -7.40 5.63 -21.00
C GLY A 42 -8.58 4.68 -20.76
N ASP A 43 -8.66 3.59 -21.52
CA ASP A 43 -9.68 2.55 -21.33
C ASP A 43 -9.53 1.86 -19.96
N ALA A 44 -8.29 1.53 -19.55
CA ALA A 44 -8.01 0.92 -18.26
C ALA A 44 -8.37 1.86 -17.09
N ALA A 45 -8.16 3.18 -17.24
CA ALA A 45 -8.52 4.16 -16.22
C ALA A 45 -10.04 4.21 -15.97
N GLU A 46 -10.87 4.09 -17.02
CA GLU A 46 -12.32 3.96 -16.88
C GLU A 46 -12.73 2.65 -16.18
N ILE A 47 -12.09 1.53 -16.52
CA ILE A 47 -12.33 0.23 -15.89
C ILE A 47 -12.00 0.31 -14.39
N TYR A 48 -10.80 0.76 -14.02
CA TYR A 48 -10.43 0.93 -12.62
C TYR A 48 -11.31 1.94 -11.90
N ARG A 49 -11.68 3.06 -12.53
CA ARG A 49 -12.59 4.05 -11.91
C ARG A 49 -13.94 3.44 -11.57
N LYS A 50 -14.50 2.62 -12.47
CA LYS A 50 -15.75 1.88 -12.26
C LYS A 50 -15.60 0.81 -11.18
N GLU A 51 -14.63 -0.09 -11.33
CA GLU A 51 -14.45 -1.25 -10.45
C GLU A 51 -14.07 -0.85 -9.03
N LEU A 52 -13.20 0.15 -8.85
CA LEU A 52 -12.81 0.65 -7.54
C LEU A 52 -13.95 1.43 -6.86
N ALA A 53 -14.73 2.22 -7.61
CA ALA A 53 -15.94 2.86 -7.08
C ALA A 53 -16.94 1.81 -6.54
N ILE A 54 -17.28 0.78 -7.34
CA ILE A 54 -18.17 -0.31 -6.90
C ILE A 54 -17.57 -1.06 -5.70
N THR A 55 -16.27 -1.38 -5.75
CA THR A 55 -15.57 -2.17 -4.73
C THR A 55 -15.47 -1.47 -3.38
N TRP A 56 -15.33 -0.14 -3.35
CA TRP A 56 -15.27 0.65 -2.12
C TRP A 56 -16.65 1.15 -1.67
N LEU A 57 -17.42 1.72 -2.59
CA LEU A 57 -18.62 2.52 -2.30
C LEU A 57 -19.94 1.75 -2.57
N GLY A 58 -19.86 0.59 -3.21
CA GLY A 58 -21.04 -0.21 -3.60
C GLY A 58 -21.78 0.31 -4.83
N HIS A 59 -21.29 1.37 -5.49
CA HIS A 59 -21.92 2.00 -6.65
C HIS A 59 -20.88 2.68 -7.56
N GLU A 60 -21.25 2.94 -8.81
CA GLU A 60 -20.42 3.72 -9.74
C GLU A 60 -20.48 5.21 -9.40
N LEU A 61 -19.32 5.88 -9.42
CA LEU A 61 -19.28 7.34 -9.29
C LEU A 61 -19.85 8.02 -10.54
N PRO A 62 -20.47 9.21 -10.42
CA PRO A 62 -20.86 10.01 -11.57
C PRO A 62 -19.64 10.40 -12.41
N LYS A 63 -19.89 10.74 -13.68
CA LYS A 63 -18.88 11.34 -14.56
C LYS A 63 -18.45 12.70 -14.00
N TRP A 64 -17.16 12.99 -14.04
CA TRP A 64 -16.67 14.33 -13.69
C TRP A 64 -17.12 15.38 -14.71
N PHE A 65 -17.26 16.63 -14.26
CA PHE A 65 -17.55 17.77 -15.13
C PHE A 65 -16.40 18.04 -16.12
N SER A 66 -15.16 17.97 -15.63
CA SER A 66 -13.95 17.92 -16.46
C SER A 66 -13.27 16.58 -16.29
N PRO A 67 -12.92 15.89 -17.39
CA PRO A 67 -11.99 14.76 -17.36
C PRO A 67 -10.64 15.10 -16.70
N CYS A 68 -10.02 14.09 -16.09
CA CYS A 68 -8.65 14.14 -15.57
C CYS A 68 -7.63 13.94 -16.70
N PRO A 69 -6.66 14.86 -16.91
CA PRO A 69 -5.52 14.61 -17.78
C PRO A 69 -4.59 13.56 -17.16
N ILE A 70 -4.25 12.52 -17.93
CA ILE A 70 -3.23 11.54 -17.58
C ILE A 70 -2.03 11.74 -18.50
N LYS A 71 -0.83 11.96 -17.95
CA LYS A 71 0.43 12.09 -18.70
C LYS A 71 1.30 10.85 -18.45
N VAL A 72 1.55 10.09 -19.50
CA VAL A 72 2.17 8.75 -19.42
C VAL A 72 3.60 8.77 -19.94
N LYS A 73 4.58 8.40 -19.10
CA LYS A 73 5.98 8.16 -19.50
C LYS A 73 6.29 6.66 -19.52
N VAL A 74 6.13 6.00 -20.67
CA VAL A 74 6.51 4.57 -20.81
C VAL A 74 8.01 4.44 -21.03
N GLY A 75 8.68 3.59 -20.26
CA GLY A 75 10.10 3.26 -20.43
C GLY A 75 10.63 2.36 -19.31
N ASN A 76 11.94 2.15 -19.27
CA ASN A 76 12.61 1.35 -18.22
C ASN A 76 12.88 2.20 -16.96
N TYR A 77 11.87 2.94 -16.50
CA TYR A 77 11.92 3.79 -15.31
C TYR A 77 11.46 3.03 -14.07
N GLY A 78 11.81 3.55 -12.89
CA GLY A 78 11.10 3.20 -11.66
C GLY A 78 9.60 3.46 -11.82
N ALA A 79 8.77 2.44 -11.54
CA ALA A 79 7.32 2.56 -11.63
C ALA A 79 6.80 3.46 -10.51
N GLY A 80 5.91 4.40 -10.85
CA GLY A 80 5.32 5.33 -9.90
C GLY A 80 4.46 6.38 -10.59
N GLY A 81 3.70 7.13 -9.80
CA GLY A 81 2.83 8.19 -10.27
C GLY A 81 2.66 9.31 -9.25
N ALA A 82 1.87 10.29 -9.64
CA ALA A 82 1.35 11.32 -8.75
C ALA A 82 0.02 11.85 -9.30
N THR A 83 -1.04 11.73 -8.52
CA THR A 83 -2.31 12.40 -8.75
C THR A 83 -2.40 13.64 -7.86
N THR A 84 -2.78 14.77 -8.46
CA THR A 84 -3.05 16.02 -7.75
C THR A 84 -4.50 16.45 -7.96
N PHE A 85 -5.06 17.11 -6.95
CA PHE A 85 -6.41 17.69 -6.98
C PHE A 85 -6.57 18.78 -5.91
N SER A 86 -7.65 19.54 -6.02
CA SER A 86 -8.06 20.58 -5.09
C SER A 86 -9.41 20.27 -4.46
N PHE A 87 -9.59 20.63 -3.19
CA PHE A 87 -10.89 20.72 -2.53
C PHE A 87 -11.28 22.19 -2.33
N ASP A 88 -12.57 22.50 -2.52
CA ASP A 88 -13.22 23.76 -2.13
C ASP A 88 -14.74 23.52 -2.02
N GLY A 89 -15.43 24.19 -1.09
CA GLY A 89 -16.89 24.08 -0.90
C GLY A 89 -17.45 22.66 -0.66
N GLY A 90 -16.59 21.69 -0.33
CA GLY A 90 -16.95 20.26 -0.23
C GLY A 90 -17.00 19.52 -1.58
N GLU A 91 -16.63 20.16 -2.69
CA GLU A 91 -16.38 19.53 -4.00
C GLU A 91 -14.89 19.24 -4.21
N VAL A 92 -14.59 18.43 -5.24
CA VAL A 92 -13.21 18.08 -5.64
C VAL A 92 -13.04 18.24 -7.15
N PHE A 93 -11.96 18.91 -7.54
CA PHE A 93 -11.71 19.36 -8.92
C PHE A 93 -10.20 19.55 -9.16
N GLY A 94 -9.83 20.02 -10.36
CA GLY A 94 -8.43 20.28 -10.70
C GLY A 94 -7.60 19.01 -10.80
N TRP A 95 -8.22 17.88 -11.14
CA TRP A 95 -7.54 16.59 -11.33
C TRP A 95 -6.40 16.71 -12.35
N HIS A 96 -5.23 16.21 -12.00
CA HIS A 96 -4.10 15.97 -12.91
C HIS A 96 -3.36 14.71 -12.44
N MET A 97 -2.91 13.88 -13.37
CA MET A 97 -2.26 12.60 -13.07
C MET A 97 -1.03 12.41 -13.95
N GLU A 98 0.14 12.20 -13.35
CA GLU A 98 1.35 11.78 -14.06
C GLU A 98 1.73 10.35 -13.66
N ILE A 99 2.03 9.48 -14.62
CA ILE A 99 2.39 8.07 -14.37
C ILE A 99 3.55 7.62 -15.24
N GLN A 100 4.45 6.80 -14.68
CA GLN A 100 5.65 6.32 -15.36
C GLN A 100 6.04 4.88 -15.00
N GLY A 101 6.88 4.28 -15.85
CA GLY A 101 7.39 2.91 -15.70
C GLY A 101 7.22 2.08 -16.97
N SER A 102 7.34 0.75 -16.84
CA SER A 102 6.97 -0.16 -17.93
C SER A 102 5.45 -0.14 -18.15
N LEU A 103 4.99 -0.39 -19.38
CA LEU A 103 3.55 -0.40 -19.68
C LEU A 103 2.79 -1.44 -18.83
N GLU A 104 3.42 -2.56 -18.51
CA GLU A 104 2.89 -3.58 -17.59
C GLU A 104 2.61 -2.99 -16.19
N ARG A 105 3.61 -2.38 -15.54
CA ARG A 105 3.48 -1.83 -14.18
C ARG A 105 2.64 -0.55 -14.13
N ILE A 106 2.63 0.22 -15.21
CA ILE A 106 1.69 1.33 -15.39
C ILE A 106 0.25 0.79 -15.33
N LEU A 107 -0.06 -0.26 -16.08
CA LEU A 107 -1.42 -0.79 -16.14
C LEU A 107 -1.81 -1.57 -14.88
N ASP A 108 -0.93 -2.39 -14.29
CA ASP A 108 -1.28 -3.33 -13.22
C ASP A 108 -0.90 -2.92 -11.78
N SER A 109 -0.21 -1.79 -11.59
CA SER A 109 0.13 -1.25 -10.27
C SER A 109 -0.15 0.26 -10.17
N VAL A 110 0.49 1.07 -11.00
CA VAL A 110 0.46 2.54 -10.85
C VAL A 110 -0.93 3.10 -11.14
N LEU A 111 -1.54 2.76 -12.28
CA LEU A 111 -2.84 3.29 -12.66
C LEU A 111 -3.97 2.95 -11.66
N PRO A 112 -4.11 1.71 -11.12
CA PRO A 112 -5.09 1.46 -10.08
C PRO A 112 -4.79 2.19 -8.76
N HIS A 113 -3.52 2.39 -8.37
CA HIS A 113 -3.13 3.20 -7.21
C HIS A 113 -3.60 4.65 -7.37
N GLU A 114 -3.21 5.29 -8.48
CA GLU A 114 -3.55 6.68 -8.78
C GLU A 114 -5.07 6.91 -8.91
N VAL A 115 -5.78 5.99 -9.58
CA VAL A 115 -7.24 6.06 -9.69
C VAL A 115 -7.90 5.88 -8.32
N ASN A 116 -7.35 5.07 -7.40
CA ASN A 116 -7.89 4.89 -6.05
C ASN A 116 -7.97 6.20 -5.26
N HIS A 117 -6.92 7.04 -5.31
CA HIS A 117 -6.94 8.37 -4.68
C HIS A 117 -8.12 9.21 -5.19
N THR A 118 -8.45 9.12 -6.49
CA THR A 118 -9.61 9.85 -7.04
C THR A 118 -10.96 9.33 -6.50
N ILE A 119 -11.08 8.03 -6.20
CA ILE A 119 -12.27 7.46 -5.56
C ILE A 119 -12.40 7.98 -4.13
N PHE A 120 -11.30 7.97 -3.38
CA PHE A 120 -11.27 8.43 -1.99
C PHE A 120 -11.56 9.92 -1.88
N ALA A 121 -10.95 10.75 -2.72
CA ALA A 121 -11.23 12.18 -2.79
C ALA A 121 -12.70 12.47 -3.18
N CYS A 122 -13.27 11.71 -4.13
CA CYS A 122 -14.69 11.81 -4.47
C CYS A 122 -15.63 11.41 -3.31
N HIS A 123 -15.21 10.50 -2.43
CA HIS A 123 -16.02 10.00 -1.32
C HIS A 123 -15.92 10.87 -0.05
N PHE A 124 -14.70 11.15 0.42
CA PHE A 124 -14.46 11.85 1.68
C PHE A 124 -14.58 13.38 1.56
N ARG A 125 -14.44 13.93 0.35
CA ARG A 125 -14.58 15.37 0.05
C ARG A 125 -13.69 16.30 0.91
N ARG A 126 -12.60 15.73 1.41
CA ARG A 126 -11.52 16.37 2.17
C ARG A 126 -10.26 15.50 2.05
N PRO A 127 -9.06 16.06 2.32
CA PRO A 127 -7.85 15.24 2.37
C PRO A 127 -7.88 14.22 3.52
N LEU A 128 -7.26 13.06 3.30
CA LEU A 128 -7.06 12.03 4.31
C LEU A 128 -5.71 12.19 5.05
N PRO A 129 -5.52 11.50 6.18
CA PRO A 129 -4.18 11.17 6.69
C PRO A 129 -3.45 10.27 5.69
N ARG A 130 -2.14 10.51 5.48
CA ARG A 130 -1.35 9.85 4.42
C ARG A 130 -1.37 8.33 4.52
N TRP A 131 -1.27 7.77 5.73
CA TRP A 131 -1.33 6.31 5.94
C TRP A 131 -2.59 5.66 5.35
N ALA A 132 -3.72 6.39 5.30
CA ALA A 132 -5.02 5.88 4.89
C ALA A 132 -5.23 6.01 3.38
N ASP A 133 -4.71 7.08 2.77
CA ASP A 133 -4.78 7.30 1.32
C ASP A 133 -3.82 6.34 0.60
N GLU A 134 -2.52 6.41 0.94
CA GLU A 134 -1.48 5.53 0.39
C GLU A 134 -1.74 4.07 0.72
N GLY A 135 -2.04 3.80 2.00
CA GLY A 135 -2.21 2.42 2.48
C GLY A 135 -3.37 1.70 1.81
N ALA A 136 -4.43 2.41 1.45
CA ALA A 136 -5.55 1.86 0.70
C ALA A 136 -5.29 1.75 -0.81
N ALA A 137 -4.50 2.67 -1.38
CA ALA A 137 -4.10 2.62 -2.79
C ALA A 137 -3.14 1.43 -3.05
N THR A 138 -2.15 1.20 -2.19
CA THR A 138 -1.26 0.02 -2.27
C THR A 138 -2.00 -1.32 -2.11
N ILE A 139 -3.25 -1.37 -1.59
CA ILE A 139 -4.06 -2.61 -1.62
C ILE A 139 -4.34 -3.07 -3.05
N VAL A 140 -4.54 -2.13 -3.99
CA VAL A 140 -4.97 -2.42 -5.37
C VAL A 140 -3.80 -2.54 -6.35
N GLU A 141 -2.58 -2.25 -5.91
CA GLU A 141 -1.33 -2.44 -6.66
C GLU A 141 -0.97 -3.91 -6.98
N HIS A 142 0.06 -4.11 -7.79
CA HIS A 142 0.60 -5.43 -8.09
C HIS A 142 1.22 -6.11 -6.84
N GLU A 143 1.18 -7.44 -6.78
CA GLU A 143 1.62 -8.22 -5.61
C GLU A 143 3.14 -8.14 -5.36
N SER A 144 3.94 -7.66 -6.32
CA SER A 144 5.36 -7.34 -6.09
C SER A 144 5.55 -6.16 -5.13
N GLU A 145 4.76 -5.09 -5.29
CA GLU A 145 4.90 -3.90 -4.45
C GLU A 145 4.32 -4.17 -3.06
N LYS A 146 3.13 -4.80 -2.97
CA LYS A 146 2.60 -5.30 -1.70
C LYS A 146 3.58 -6.21 -0.96
N ARG A 147 4.32 -7.08 -1.67
CA ARG A 147 5.40 -7.89 -1.07
C ARG A 147 6.55 -7.03 -0.54
N ARG A 148 7.03 -6.05 -1.31
CA ARG A 148 8.07 -5.09 -0.89
C ARG A 148 7.66 -4.34 0.39
N GLN A 149 6.42 -3.86 0.45
CA GLN A 149 5.88 -3.16 1.62
C GLN A 149 5.75 -4.09 2.86
N ARG A 150 5.34 -5.36 2.70
CA ARG A 150 5.37 -6.35 3.81
C ARG A 150 6.79 -6.66 4.29
N LEU A 151 7.79 -6.67 3.40
CA LEU A 151 9.18 -6.90 3.77
C LEU A 151 9.76 -5.70 4.51
N LEU A 152 9.57 -4.47 4.00
CA LEU A 152 10.07 -3.25 4.65
C LEU A 152 9.41 -3.02 6.02
N ASN A 153 8.09 -3.25 6.15
CA ASN A 153 7.43 -3.19 7.46
C ASN A 153 8.06 -4.17 8.46
N ARG A 154 8.35 -5.42 8.04
CA ARG A 154 9.03 -6.40 8.89
C ARG A 154 10.45 -5.98 9.28
N GLN A 155 11.15 -5.21 8.44
CA GLN A 155 12.50 -4.71 8.72
C GLN A 155 12.50 -3.54 9.73
N VAL A 156 11.51 -2.64 9.66
CA VAL A 156 11.41 -1.51 10.61
C VAL A 156 10.79 -1.91 11.95
N MET A 157 9.93 -2.94 11.98
CA MET A 157 9.29 -3.45 13.19
C MET A 157 10.30 -3.87 14.27
N GLY A 158 10.14 -3.33 15.47
CA GLY A 158 11.08 -3.53 16.59
C GLY A 158 12.32 -2.62 16.56
N THR A 159 12.45 -1.74 15.57
CA THR A 159 13.53 -0.73 15.49
C THR A 159 13.02 0.67 15.80
N ASN A 160 13.95 1.61 16.00
CA ASN A 160 13.63 3.05 16.14
C ASN A 160 13.24 3.74 14.81
N GLN A 161 13.22 3.02 13.68
CA GLN A 161 12.74 3.57 12.40
C GLN A 161 11.21 3.52 12.28
N ARG A 162 10.56 2.66 13.06
CA ARG A 162 9.12 2.48 13.11
C ARG A 162 8.40 3.75 13.57
N ILE A 163 7.31 4.13 12.90
CA ILE A 163 6.48 5.26 13.27
C ILE A 163 5.53 4.83 14.42
N PRO A 164 5.45 5.57 15.55
CA PRO A 164 4.45 5.30 16.58
C PRO A 164 3.03 5.49 16.03
N LEU A 165 2.10 4.58 16.31
CA LEU A 165 0.80 4.56 15.61
C LEU A 165 0.00 5.86 15.79
N ARG A 166 0.07 6.53 16.95
CA ARG A 166 -0.56 7.86 17.13
C ARG A 166 -0.01 8.93 16.19
N ASN A 167 1.27 8.85 15.83
CA ASN A 167 1.90 9.78 14.89
C ASN A 167 1.44 9.44 13.47
N LEU A 168 1.54 8.16 13.07
CA LEU A 168 1.10 7.67 11.75
C LEU A 168 -0.35 8.06 11.45
N LEU A 169 -1.26 7.85 12.42
CA LEU A 169 -2.68 8.22 12.32
C LEU A 169 -2.93 9.73 12.17
N SER A 170 -1.96 10.59 12.52
CA SER A 170 -2.09 12.05 12.48
C SER A 170 -1.31 12.73 11.34
N MET A 171 -0.50 12.00 10.58
CA MET A 171 0.29 12.54 9.47
C MET A 171 -0.61 12.98 8.30
N THR A 172 -0.74 14.29 8.09
CA THR A 172 -1.40 14.88 6.90
C THR A 172 -0.44 15.07 5.74
N GLU A 173 0.85 15.26 6.00
CA GLU A 173 1.91 15.42 5.00
C GLU A 173 3.00 14.34 5.14
N TYR A 174 3.82 14.19 4.11
CA TYR A 174 4.95 13.25 4.14
C TYR A 174 6.06 13.75 5.08
N PRO A 175 6.78 12.83 5.77
CA PRO A 175 8.05 13.15 6.42
C PRO A 175 9.08 13.74 5.45
N SER A 176 9.98 14.60 5.94
CA SER A 176 11.14 15.10 5.17
C SER A 176 12.11 13.99 4.80
N GLU A 177 12.30 13.03 5.71
CA GLU A 177 13.29 11.96 5.56
C GLU A 177 12.73 10.83 4.70
N MET A 178 13.36 10.55 3.55
CA MET A 178 12.94 9.50 2.62
C MET A 178 12.77 8.12 3.29
N GLN A 179 13.57 7.78 4.30
CA GLN A 179 13.40 6.54 5.05
C GLN A 179 12.10 6.50 5.87
N GLN A 180 11.65 7.64 6.40
CA GLN A 180 10.34 7.75 7.07
C GLN A 180 9.18 7.78 6.06
N VAL A 181 9.39 8.32 4.85
CA VAL A 181 8.42 8.19 3.74
C VAL A 181 8.23 6.70 3.38
N LEU A 182 9.30 5.95 3.13
CA LEU A 182 9.24 4.51 2.87
C LEU A 182 8.57 3.74 4.01
N THR A 183 8.85 4.12 5.26
CA THR A 183 8.20 3.55 6.44
C THR A 183 6.69 3.85 6.47
N LEU A 184 6.27 5.07 6.11
CA LEU A 184 4.87 5.48 6.04
C LEU A 184 4.09 4.64 5.03
N TYR A 185 4.64 4.38 3.83
CA TYR A 185 4.04 3.48 2.85
C TYR A 185 3.89 2.06 3.41
N ALA A 186 4.95 1.50 4.00
CA ALA A 186 4.97 0.12 4.49
C ALA A 186 4.03 -0.11 5.68
N GLU A 187 4.03 0.81 6.64
CA GLU A 187 3.14 0.79 7.79
C GLU A 187 1.69 1.11 7.40
N GLY A 188 1.47 2.12 6.55
CA GLY A 188 0.16 2.50 6.05
C GLY A 188 -0.54 1.37 5.30
N TYR A 189 0.15 0.75 4.34
CA TYR A 189 -0.33 -0.45 3.65
C TYR A 189 -0.65 -1.59 4.63
N SER A 190 0.27 -1.89 5.56
CA SER A 190 0.09 -3.02 6.47
C SER A 190 -1.02 -2.79 7.50
N LEU A 191 -1.27 -1.53 7.89
CA LEU A 191 -2.38 -1.14 8.75
C LEU A 191 -3.71 -1.17 7.98
N ALA A 192 -3.73 -0.67 6.74
CA ALA A 192 -4.90 -0.75 5.86
C ALA A 192 -5.29 -2.21 5.60
N ASP A 193 -4.33 -3.09 5.27
CA ASP A 193 -4.54 -4.52 5.08
C ASP A 193 -5.12 -5.18 6.34
N TYR A 194 -4.52 -4.93 7.52
CA TYR A 194 -5.05 -5.43 8.80
C TYR A 194 -6.48 -4.97 9.09
N LEU A 195 -6.78 -3.68 8.90
CA LEU A 195 -8.10 -3.10 9.14
C LEU A 195 -9.13 -3.51 8.09
N LEU A 196 -8.72 -3.82 6.87
CA LEU A 196 -9.58 -4.37 5.81
C LEU A 196 -9.86 -5.85 6.03
N GLN A 197 -8.86 -6.66 6.39
CA GLN A 197 -9.06 -8.06 6.75
C GLN A 197 -9.92 -8.22 8.02
N THR A 198 -9.81 -7.28 8.98
CA THR A 198 -10.65 -7.26 10.20
C THR A 198 -12.02 -6.58 9.99
N GLY A 199 -12.20 -5.83 8.90
CA GLY A 199 -13.33 -4.90 8.75
C GLY A 199 -14.23 -5.09 7.54
N GLY A 200 -13.66 -5.44 6.39
CA GLY A 200 -14.25 -5.18 5.07
C GLY A 200 -14.23 -3.68 4.71
N LYS A 201 -14.31 -3.38 3.41
CA LYS A 201 -14.17 -2.02 2.88
C LYS A 201 -15.17 -1.01 3.47
N LYS A 202 -16.45 -1.36 3.61
CA LYS A 202 -17.46 -0.47 4.23
C LYS A 202 -17.10 -0.08 5.67
N ARG A 203 -16.55 -0.99 6.49
CA ARG A 203 -16.15 -0.68 7.87
C ARG A 203 -14.92 0.23 7.90
N TYR A 204 -13.99 0.06 6.97
CA TYR A 204 -12.81 0.92 6.81
C TYR A 204 -13.20 2.36 6.45
N LEU A 205 -14.11 2.56 5.48
CA LEU A 205 -14.61 3.89 5.13
C LEU A 205 -15.38 4.55 6.29
N MET A 206 -16.29 3.80 6.93
CA MET A 206 -17.00 4.26 8.13
C MET A 206 -16.04 4.61 9.28
N PHE A 207 -14.93 3.87 9.43
CA PHE A 207 -13.90 4.14 10.43
C PHE A 207 -13.16 5.45 10.19
N LEU A 208 -12.76 5.75 8.95
CA LEU A 208 -12.12 7.03 8.59
C LEU A 208 -13.08 8.23 8.75
N GLU A 209 -14.37 8.03 8.43
CA GLU A 209 -15.43 9.01 8.71
C GLU A 209 -15.60 9.29 10.22
N ASP A 210 -15.68 8.23 11.02
CA ASP A 210 -15.92 8.34 12.46
C ASP A 210 -14.69 8.89 13.20
N ALA A 211 -13.49 8.48 12.82
CA ALA A 211 -12.23 8.95 13.40
C ALA A 211 -11.97 10.44 13.14
N HIS A 212 -12.37 10.95 11.96
CA HIS A 212 -12.29 12.38 11.66
C HIS A 212 -13.22 13.23 12.54
N LYS A 213 -14.37 12.67 12.96
CA LYS A 213 -15.41 13.39 13.72
C LYS A 213 -15.25 13.25 15.24
N ASN A 214 -14.90 12.06 15.72
CA ASN A 214 -14.88 11.71 17.15
C ASN A 214 -13.47 11.39 17.68
N GLY A 215 -12.47 11.34 16.79
CA GLY A 215 -11.09 10.96 17.13
C GLY A 215 -10.83 9.45 17.06
N TRP A 216 -9.55 9.10 16.91
CA TRP A 216 -9.09 7.73 16.66
C TRP A 216 -9.49 6.73 17.75
N ASP A 217 -9.36 7.08 19.03
CA ASP A 217 -9.63 6.14 20.13
C ASP A 217 -11.11 5.70 20.18
N GLU A 218 -12.07 6.61 19.98
CA GLU A 218 -13.49 6.24 19.89
C GLU A 218 -13.75 5.38 18.66
N ALA A 219 -13.28 5.79 17.48
CA ALA A 219 -13.54 5.08 16.23
C ALA A 219 -12.96 3.66 16.24
N ILE A 220 -11.78 3.44 16.84
CA ILE A 220 -11.17 2.11 17.03
C ILE A 220 -12.02 1.25 17.98
N ALA A 221 -12.53 1.80 19.09
CA ALA A 221 -13.41 1.11 20.02
C ALA A 221 -14.78 0.77 19.42
N LYS A 222 -15.34 1.70 18.66
CA LYS A 222 -16.66 1.63 18.02
C LYS A 222 -16.68 0.64 16.87
N MET A 223 -15.72 0.73 15.94
CA MET A 223 -15.70 -0.07 14.72
C MET A 223 -15.01 -1.43 14.91
N TYR A 224 -13.85 -1.47 15.56
CA TYR A 224 -12.99 -2.65 15.64
C TYR A 224 -13.00 -3.37 17.00
N LYS A 225 -13.73 -2.83 17.99
CA LYS A 225 -13.85 -3.38 19.36
C LYS A 225 -12.48 -3.55 20.05
N ILE A 226 -11.59 -2.59 19.78
CA ILE A 226 -10.25 -2.47 20.36
C ILE A 226 -10.25 -1.21 21.22
N LYS A 227 -9.69 -1.25 22.44
CA LYS A 227 -9.91 -0.19 23.44
C LYS A 227 -9.54 1.23 23.00
N ASN A 228 -8.42 1.37 22.29
CA ASN A 228 -7.71 2.63 22.02
C ASN A 228 -6.59 2.37 20.98
N VAL A 229 -5.91 3.43 20.54
CA VAL A 229 -4.78 3.34 19.58
C VAL A 229 -3.69 2.38 20.08
N GLU A 230 -3.32 2.42 21.36
CA GLU A 230 -2.28 1.53 21.92
C GLU A 230 -2.67 0.04 21.84
N ALA A 231 -3.94 -0.27 22.06
CA ALA A 231 -4.45 -1.64 21.95
C ALA A 231 -4.58 -2.11 20.49
N LEU A 232 -4.72 -1.17 19.53
CA LEU A 232 -4.63 -1.48 18.09
C LEU A 232 -3.18 -1.75 17.71
N GLU A 233 -2.27 -0.87 18.13
CA GLU A 233 -0.83 -0.97 17.88
C GLU A 233 -0.25 -2.31 18.36
N GLN A 234 -0.59 -2.72 19.59
CA GLN A 234 -0.16 -4.02 20.14
C GLN A 234 -0.72 -5.21 19.34
N ARG A 235 -1.98 -5.17 18.90
CA ARG A 235 -2.61 -6.27 18.14
C ARG A 235 -2.07 -6.37 16.72
N TRP A 236 -1.97 -5.23 16.04
CA TRP A 236 -1.42 -5.10 14.68
C TRP A 236 0.06 -5.50 14.65
N GLY A 237 0.87 -4.99 15.59
CA GLY A 237 2.27 -5.40 15.75
C GLY A 237 2.42 -6.91 15.99
N SER A 238 1.59 -7.50 16.85
CA SER A 238 1.57 -8.96 17.06
C SER A 238 1.23 -9.74 15.78
N TRP A 239 0.33 -9.22 14.94
CA TRP A 239 -0.04 -9.83 13.66
C TRP A 239 1.08 -9.73 12.61
N ILE A 240 1.81 -8.61 12.55
CA ILE A 240 3.00 -8.48 11.68
C ILE A 240 4.08 -9.48 12.10
N MET A 241 4.34 -9.61 13.41
CA MET A 241 5.31 -10.58 13.95
C MET A 241 4.89 -12.04 13.72
N ALA A 242 3.58 -12.32 13.62
CA ALA A 242 3.05 -13.61 13.17
C ALA A 242 3.16 -13.85 11.65
N GLY A 243 3.78 -12.92 10.90
CA GLY A 243 3.99 -13.02 9.45
C GLY A 243 2.88 -12.42 8.59
N SER A 244 1.97 -11.62 9.16
CA SER A 244 0.74 -11.11 8.53
C SER A 244 -0.14 -12.20 7.88
N PRO A 245 -0.59 -13.22 8.64
CA PRO A 245 -1.46 -14.28 8.15
C PRO A 245 -2.87 -13.74 7.81
N ALA A 246 -3.53 -14.35 6.83
CA ALA A 246 -4.87 -13.99 6.42
C ALA A 246 -5.88 -14.17 7.58
N LEU A 247 -6.60 -13.11 7.94
CA LEU A 247 -7.60 -13.15 9.01
C LEU A 247 -8.92 -13.72 8.50
N ASN A 248 -9.17 -14.99 8.80
CA ASN A 248 -10.43 -15.68 8.46
C ASN A 248 -11.61 -15.14 9.30
N LEU A 249 -12.27 -14.08 8.84
CA LEU A 249 -13.53 -13.62 9.42
C LEU A 249 -14.70 -14.57 9.10
N PRO A 250 -15.61 -14.84 10.06
CA PRO A 250 -16.89 -15.46 9.77
C PRO A 250 -17.72 -14.59 8.81
N ALA A 251 -18.31 -15.20 7.77
CA ALA A 251 -19.01 -14.52 6.68
C ALA A 251 -20.11 -13.53 7.13
N GLY A 252 -20.74 -13.76 8.29
CA GLY A 252 -21.74 -12.87 8.87
C GLY A 252 -21.28 -11.44 9.19
N GLN A 253 -19.96 -11.16 9.21
CA GLN A 253 -19.44 -9.79 9.41
C GLN A 253 -19.26 -8.98 8.11
N GLN A 254 -19.49 -9.57 6.94
CA GLN A 254 -19.28 -8.91 5.64
C GLN A 254 -20.56 -8.28 5.06
N LEU A 255 -21.74 -8.62 5.58
CA LEU A 255 -23.04 -8.21 5.01
C LEU A 255 -23.64 -7.01 5.73
N ALA A 256 -23.49 -5.83 5.12
CA ALA A 256 -24.20 -4.62 5.50
C ALA A 256 -24.39 -3.68 4.28
N ALA A 257 -24.99 -4.18 3.19
CA ALA A 257 -25.62 -3.29 2.21
C ALA A 257 -26.84 -2.61 2.87
N THR A 258 -27.15 -1.36 2.50
CA THR A 258 -28.27 -0.61 3.08
C THR A 258 -28.79 0.38 2.06
N GLU A 259 -30.12 0.54 2.03
CA GLU A 259 -30.85 1.39 1.09
C GLU A 259 -30.60 2.89 1.35
N PRO A 260 -30.80 3.77 0.34
CA PRO A 260 -30.43 5.18 0.44
C PRO A 260 -31.45 6.00 1.25
N GLN A 261 -30.95 6.89 2.11
CA GLN A 261 -31.74 7.94 2.76
C GLN A 261 -31.04 9.31 2.62
N GLN A 262 -31.82 10.38 2.79
CA GLN A 262 -31.60 11.65 2.08
C GLN A 262 -30.55 12.60 2.69
N GLN A 263 -30.04 13.51 1.85
CA GLN A 263 -29.08 14.57 2.19
C GLN A 263 -29.68 15.65 3.11
N PRO A 264 -28.85 16.30 3.93
CA PRO A 264 -29.04 17.68 4.35
C PRO A 264 -28.04 18.65 3.68
N SER A 265 -28.47 19.91 3.61
CA SER A 265 -27.89 21.12 3.04
C SER A 265 -26.41 21.45 3.36
N ALA A 266 -25.82 22.28 2.48
CA ALA A 266 -24.44 22.77 2.54
C ALA A 266 -24.11 23.68 3.74
N VAL A 267 -22.81 23.83 4.00
CA VAL A 267 -22.21 24.81 4.93
C VAL A 267 -21.19 25.63 4.13
N ASP A 268 -21.20 26.94 4.33
CA ASP A 268 -20.29 27.90 3.69
C ASP A 268 -18.89 27.80 4.32
N ASN A 269 -17.84 27.58 3.52
CA ASN A 269 -16.46 27.53 4.03
C ASN A 269 -15.42 27.79 2.92
N LYS A 270 -14.38 28.59 3.22
CA LYS A 270 -13.32 29.01 2.28
C LYS A 270 -11.98 28.37 2.63
N ASP A 271 -11.84 27.08 2.35
CA ASP A 271 -10.59 26.34 2.55
C ASP A 271 -10.16 25.68 1.22
N PHE A 272 -9.50 26.45 0.36
CA PHE A 272 -8.93 25.95 -0.89
C PHE A 272 -7.64 25.17 -0.60
N VAL A 273 -7.68 23.84 -0.78
CA VAL A 273 -6.57 22.94 -0.44
C VAL A 273 -6.14 22.13 -1.66
N ILE A 274 -4.98 22.46 -2.23
CA ILE A 274 -4.27 21.62 -3.21
C ILE A 274 -3.44 20.58 -2.46
N ARG A 275 -3.42 19.31 -2.91
CA ARG A 275 -2.40 18.33 -2.51
C ARG A 275 -1.92 17.47 -3.69
N SER A 276 -0.67 17.02 -3.59
CA SER A 276 -0.10 15.89 -4.34
C SER A 276 -0.20 14.61 -3.52
N GLN A 277 -0.45 13.47 -4.17
CA GLN A 277 -0.44 12.12 -3.61
C GLN A 277 0.86 11.34 -3.92
N SER A 278 1.95 12.07 -4.11
CA SER A 278 3.31 11.55 -3.95
C SER A 278 4.20 12.63 -3.33
N PRO A 279 5.31 12.26 -2.65
CA PRO A 279 6.36 13.19 -2.28
C PRO A 279 6.94 13.88 -3.53
N ASP A 280 7.33 15.14 -3.43
CA ASP A 280 7.93 15.88 -4.54
C ASP A 280 9.29 15.27 -4.94
N GLN A 281 9.27 14.41 -5.95
CA GLN A 281 10.48 13.86 -6.55
C GLN A 281 11.15 14.91 -7.42
N GLY A 282 12.13 15.63 -6.85
CA GLY A 282 13.19 16.23 -7.65
C GLY A 282 13.86 15.16 -8.51
N GLU A 283 14.31 15.52 -9.71
CA GLU A 283 14.72 14.56 -10.75
C GLU A 283 15.97 13.74 -10.35
N SER A 284 15.77 12.59 -9.71
CA SER A 284 16.79 11.59 -9.43
C SER A 284 16.22 10.18 -9.50
N ASP A 285 16.67 9.38 -10.47
CA ASP A 285 16.33 7.96 -10.55
C ASP A 285 16.77 7.21 -9.29
N PHE A 286 15.87 6.42 -8.70
CA PHE A 286 16.26 5.39 -7.75
C PHE A 286 15.48 4.08 -7.95
N ALA A 287 15.87 3.36 -9.01
CA ALA A 287 15.73 1.92 -9.01
C ALA A 287 16.63 1.36 -7.89
N ALA A 288 16.02 0.85 -6.82
CA ALA A 288 16.74 0.44 -5.63
C ALA A 288 17.50 -0.88 -5.84
N GLU A 289 18.74 -0.78 -6.33
CA GLU A 289 19.72 -1.87 -6.22
C GLU A 289 20.03 -2.14 -4.74
N MET A 290 19.49 -3.24 -4.22
CA MET A 290 20.03 -3.91 -3.04
C MET A 290 20.96 -5.03 -3.53
N PRO A 291 22.14 -5.23 -2.91
CA PRO A 291 23.13 -6.15 -3.43
C PRO A 291 22.67 -7.61 -3.37
N GLU A 292 22.99 -8.35 -4.42
CA GLU A 292 22.78 -9.79 -4.48
C GLU A 292 23.75 -10.54 -3.55
N GLN A 293 23.39 -11.78 -3.21
CA GLN A 293 24.22 -12.80 -2.56
C GLN A 293 24.57 -12.61 -1.07
N THR A 294 23.89 -13.40 -0.24
CA THR A 294 24.59 -14.31 0.67
C THR A 294 23.88 -15.67 0.59
N GLU A 295 24.60 -16.73 0.25
CA GLU A 295 24.03 -18.08 0.28
C GLU A 295 23.71 -18.49 1.73
N LEU A 296 22.59 -19.18 1.93
CA LEU A 296 22.39 -20.01 3.11
C LEU A 296 21.81 -21.37 2.69
N ALA A 297 22.24 -22.42 3.38
CA ALA A 297 22.19 -23.78 2.89
C ALA A 297 20.77 -24.33 2.62
N SER A 298 20.72 -25.30 1.72
CA SER A 298 19.53 -26.03 1.31
C SER A 298 18.82 -26.73 2.47
N ALA A 299 17.49 -26.59 2.49
CA ALA A 299 16.56 -27.41 3.26
C ALA A 299 15.50 -28.00 2.31
N GLU A 300 15.13 -29.26 2.52
CA GLU A 300 14.21 -29.98 1.64
C GLU A 300 12.74 -29.49 1.72
N PRO A 301 11.94 -29.66 0.67
CA PRO A 301 10.63 -29.02 0.56
C PRO A 301 9.57 -29.65 1.49
N ALA A 302 9.25 -28.95 2.58
CA ALA A 302 7.97 -29.14 3.25
C ALA A 302 6.82 -28.68 2.33
N ALA A 303 5.80 -29.52 2.16
CA ALA A 303 4.72 -29.26 1.20
C ALA A 303 3.74 -28.18 1.70
N GLU A 304 3.98 -26.91 1.35
CA GLU A 304 2.95 -25.87 1.48
C GLU A 304 1.84 -26.05 0.43
N LEU A 305 0.60 -26.18 0.90
CA LEU A 305 -0.60 -26.14 0.07
C LEU A 305 -0.69 -24.78 -0.65
N SER A 306 -0.75 -24.81 -1.98
CA SER A 306 -0.79 -23.62 -2.82
C SER A 306 -1.97 -22.71 -2.45
N ARG A 307 -1.67 -21.52 -1.95
CA ARG A 307 -2.67 -20.48 -1.64
C ARG A 307 -3.27 -19.92 -2.93
N GLU A 308 -4.37 -20.51 -3.40
CA GLU A 308 -5.30 -19.83 -4.30
C GLU A 308 -6.04 -18.71 -3.55
N SER A 309 -5.30 -17.65 -3.24
CA SER A 309 -5.87 -16.35 -2.92
C SER A 309 -6.56 -15.84 -4.19
N ARG A 310 -7.86 -16.11 -4.34
CA ARG A 310 -8.65 -15.61 -5.48
C ARG A 310 -8.45 -14.10 -5.60
N PRO A 311 -7.90 -13.58 -6.71
CA PRO A 311 -7.95 -12.16 -6.97
C PRO A 311 -9.41 -11.73 -7.15
N LEU A 312 -9.64 -10.41 -7.24
CA LEU A 312 -10.88 -9.92 -7.86
C LEU A 312 -11.02 -10.56 -9.26
N PRO A 313 -12.23 -10.88 -9.73
CA PRO A 313 -12.42 -11.51 -11.03
C PRO A 313 -12.11 -10.50 -12.15
N ILE A 314 -10.84 -10.45 -12.57
CA ILE A 314 -10.37 -9.70 -13.75
C ILE A 314 -10.85 -10.45 -15.01
N GLU A 315 -12.15 -10.37 -15.31
CA GLU A 315 -12.72 -10.90 -16.55
C GLU A 315 -12.34 -10.04 -17.78
N SER A 316 -11.82 -8.83 -17.56
CA SER A 316 -11.25 -7.94 -18.58
C SER A 316 -9.72 -8.05 -18.69
N ARG A 317 -9.19 -9.25 -18.96
CA ARG A 317 -7.84 -9.33 -19.55
C ARG A 317 -7.86 -8.61 -20.91
N ILE A 318 -7.28 -7.41 -20.99
CA ILE A 318 -6.96 -6.79 -22.28
C ILE A 318 -6.04 -7.76 -23.03
N PRO A 319 -6.42 -8.26 -24.23
CA PRO A 319 -5.67 -9.31 -24.90
C PRO A 319 -4.38 -8.75 -25.51
N PHE A 320 -3.28 -8.88 -24.78
CA PHE A 320 -1.94 -8.51 -25.24
C PHE A 320 -1.51 -9.39 -26.43
N SER A 321 -1.63 -8.87 -27.65
CA SER A 321 -1.25 -9.55 -28.89
C SER A 321 0.27 -9.54 -29.12
N GLY A 322 1.03 -9.98 -28.13
CA GLY A 322 2.48 -10.16 -28.21
C GLY A 322 2.85 -11.28 -29.18
N ARG A 323 3.71 -10.97 -30.16
CA ARG A 323 4.16 -11.92 -31.18
C ARG A 323 5.04 -13.01 -30.56
N ALA A 324 4.57 -14.26 -30.59
CA ALA A 324 5.29 -15.38 -29.98
C ALA A 324 6.68 -15.62 -30.60
N THR A 325 7.70 -15.75 -29.76
CA THR A 325 9.05 -16.19 -30.14
C THR A 325 9.17 -17.70 -30.07
N GLU A 326 9.75 -18.31 -31.10
CA GLU A 326 9.88 -19.76 -31.21
C GLU A 326 10.86 -20.33 -30.18
N LYS A 327 10.40 -21.27 -29.34
CA LYS A 327 11.29 -22.08 -28.50
C LYS A 327 11.99 -23.13 -29.37
N ARG A 328 13.26 -22.93 -29.69
CA ARG A 328 14.10 -24.00 -30.25
C ARG A 328 14.30 -25.09 -29.20
N HIS A 329 13.79 -26.27 -29.48
CA HIS A 329 14.09 -27.47 -28.69
C HIS A 329 15.55 -27.88 -28.93
N VAL A 330 16.32 -28.02 -27.86
CA VAL A 330 17.51 -28.89 -27.86
C VAL A 330 17.05 -30.28 -27.43
N GLN A 331 17.67 -31.30 -27.98
CA GLN A 331 17.23 -32.69 -27.89
C GLN A 331 18.40 -33.57 -27.45
N GLU A 332 18.46 -33.88 -26.16
CA GLU A 332 19.30 -34.96 -25.64
C GLU A 332 18.44 -36.19 -25.35
N SER A 333 18.92 -37.35 -25.81
CA SER A 333 18.19 -38.61 -25.79
C SER A 333 19.05 -39.71 -25.15
N VAL A 334 18.58 -40.24 -24.02
CA VAL A 334 19.11 -41.48 -23.43
C VAL A 334 17.92 -42.41 -23.16
N ALA A 335 18.02 -43.66 -23.59
CA ALA A 335 16.90 -44.60 -23.64
C ALA A 335 16.90 -45.58 -22.44
N PHE A 336 15.71 -46.01 -22.04
CA PHE A 336 15.50 -47.12 -21.09
C PHE A 336 15.42 -48.47 -21.82
N VAL A 337 16.11 -49.49 -21.31
CA VAL A 337 15.99 -50.92 -21.69
C VAL A 337 16.09 -51.77 -20.40
N PRO A 338 15.30 -52.86 -20.21
CA PRO A 338 14.95 -53.32 -18.86
C PRO A 338 15.69 -54.56 -18.30
N GLU A 339 15.44 -54.79 -17.02
CA GLU A 339 15.86 -55.89 -16.13
C GLU A 339 15.65 -57.32 -16.67
N ALA A 340 16.63 -58.22 -16.47
CA ALA A 340 16.49 -59.65 -16.79
C ALA A 340 17.26 -60.58 -15.82
N LYS A 341 16.49 -61.39 -15.08
CA LYS A 341 16.87 -62.40 -14.06
C LYS A 341 18.17 -63.20 -14.32
N ARG A 342 18.98 -63.40 -13.28
CA ARG A 342 19.55 -64.73 -12.89
C ARG A 342 19.95 -64.82 -11.41
N LEU A 343 19.72 -66.00 -10.84
CA LEU A 343 20.08 -66.48 -9.49
C LEU A 343 20.92 -67.77 -9.65
N PRO A 344 21.43 -68.44 -8.59
CA PRO A 344 21.90 -67.98 -7.26
C PRO A 344 23.29 -68.58 -6.89
N ARG A 345 23.85 -68.23 -5.71
CA ARG A 345 24.27 -69.24 -4.69
C ARG A 345 24.77 -68.64 -3.34
N THR A 346 24.36 -69.29 -2.24
CA THR A 346 25.09 -69.63 -0.96
C THR A 346 26.29 -68.77 -0.51
N SER A 347 26.51 -68.41 0.77
CA SER A 347 25.95 -68.83 2.10
C SER A 347 26.69 -68.06 3.24
N LEU A 348 26.66 -68.28 4.58
CA LEU A 348 26.11 -69.30 5.51
C LEU A 348 26.16 -68.73 6.98
N HIS A 349 25.11 -68.90 7.82
CA HIS A 349 25.11 -68.82 9.32
C HIS A 349 25.57 -67.53 10.08
N GLN A 350 25.18 -67.24 11.33
CA GLN A 350 24.08 -67.70 12.20
C GLN A 350 23.83 -66.75 13.42
N ASP A 351 22.60 -66.76 13.94
CA ASP A 351 22.03 -66.29 15.23
C ASP A 351 22.96 -65.72 16.33
N SER A 352 22.56 -64.60 16.96
CA SER A 352 22.07 -64.57 18.37
C SER A 352 21.77 -63.15 18.90
N ALA A 353 20.82 -63.07 19.84
CA ALA A 353 20.48 -61.93 20.71
C ALA A 353 19.83 -62.53 22.00
N PRO A 354 19.37 -61.76 23.02
CA PRO A 354 19.54 -60.34 23.35
C PRO A 354 20.12 -60.13 24.78
N ASP A 355 20.20 -58.89 25.30
CA ASP A 355 19.61 -58.52 26.62
C ASP A 355 19.66 -57.00 26.92
N ALA A 356 19.03 -56.56 28.03
CA ALA A 356 18.93 -55.14 28.48
C ALA A 356 19.04 -55.05 30.03
N PRO A 357 18.53 -54.03 30.76
CA PRO A 357 18.45 -52.56 30.57
C PRO A 357 19.17 -51.79 31.73
N THR A 358 18.88 -50.49 31.97
CA THR A 358 18.52 -49.84 33.28
C THR A 358 18.76 -48.31 33.32
N ARG A 359 18.08 -47.58 34.23
CA ARG A 359 18.00 -46.11 34.47
C ARG A 359 18.19 -45.84 36.00
N PRO A 360 17.91 -44.68 36.65
CA PRO A 360 18.00 -43.24 36.34
C PRO A 360 18.83 -42.44 37.40
N GLN A 361 18.91 -41.08 37.33
CA GLN A 361 18.53 -40.09 38.39
C GLN A 361 18.98 -38.63 38.09
N GLN A 362 18.61 -37.66 38.95
CA GLN A 362 18.76 -36.19 38.80
C GLN A 362 19.38 -35.50 40.07
N PRO A 363 19.04 -34.27 40.53
CA PRO A 363 19.78 -33.03 40.23
C PRO A 363 20.21 -32.16 41.46
N VAL A 364 21.03 -31.12 41.22
CA VAL A 364 21.54 -30.12 42.20
C VAL A 364 21.80 -28.78 41.45
N ALA A 365 21.61 -27.53 41.93
CA ALA A 365 20.78 -26.92 42.99
C ALA A 365 20.76 -25.36 42.78
N ARG A 366 20.56 -24.54 43.84
CA ARG A 366 20.63 -23.05 43.86
C ARG A 366 21.16 -22.53 45.21
N PRO A 367 21.78 -21.35 45.25
CA PRO A 367 21.43 -20.28 46.22
C PRO A 367 21.52 -18.86 45.57
N ALA A 368 21.42 -17.72 46.28
CA ALA A 368 20.40 -17.20 47.22
C ALA A 368 20.58 -15.65 47.36
N GLN A 369 19.58 -14.91 47.85
CA GLN A 369 19.63 -13.44 48.04
C GLN A 369 19.89 -13.00 49.51
N PRO A 370 20.33 -11.75 49.73
CA PRO A 370 19.92 -10.95 50.90
C PRO A 370 19.11 -9.68 50.52
N VAL A 371 18.55 -8.98 51.53
CA VAL A 371 17.46 -7.97 51.40
C VAL A 371 17.67 -6.77 52.37
N ARG A 372 17.06 -5.61 52.06
CA ARG A 372 16.86 -4.32 52.80
C ARG A 372 17.53 -3.10 52.13
N SER A 373 17.04 -1.86 52.28
CA SER A 373 15.97 -1.32 53.15
C SER A 373 15.22 -0.12 52.53
N GLN A 374 14.08 0.24 53.12
CA GLN A 374 13.23 1.38 52.75
C GLN A 374 13.76 2.73 53.27
N GLN A 375 13.38 3.84 52.63
CA GLN A 375 12.85 5.02 53.35
C GLN A 375 12.15 6.04 52.42
N ARG A 376 11.07 6.68 52.92
CA ARG A 376 10.35 7.79 52.27
C ARG A 376 9.58 8.60 53.33
N PRO A 377 9.78 9.92 53.40
CA PRO A 377 8.72 10.87 53.78
C PRO A 377 8.75 12.13 52.89
N ALA A 378 7.80 13.06 52.89
CA ALA A 378 6.36 13.02 53.20
C ALA A 378 5.69 14.29 52.59
N ASN A 379 4.36 14.39 52.64
CA ASN A 379 3.59 15.50 52.05
C ASN A 379 3.90 16.87 52.68
N ARG A 380 3.68 17.95 51.90
CA ARG A 380 3.05 19.16 52.45
C ARG A 380 2.09 19.82 51.44
N TYR A 381 0.92 20.20 51.94
CA TYR A 381 -0.03 21.06 51.22
C TYR A 381 0.53 22.47 51.05
N ASN A 382 0.08 23.19 50.02
CA ASN A 382 -0.54 24.48 50.28
C ASN A 382 -1.68 24.81 49.29
N ARG A 383 -2.54 25.76 49.65
CA ARG A 383 -3.80 26.09 48.94
C ARG A 383 -3.96 27.61 48.81
N GLY A 384 -4.54 28.06 47.71
CA GLY A 384 -4.87 29.48 47.46
C GLY A 384 -3.75 30.27 46.76
N GLY A 385 -4.08 31.29 45.97
CA GLY A 385 -5.43 31.72 45.57
C GLY A 385 -5.42 32.95 44.66
N SER A 386 -6.47 33.12 43.85
CA SER A 386 -6.63 34.30 43.00
C SER A 386 -7.03 35.54 43.81
N PRO A 387 -6.50 36.72 43.45
CA PRO A 387 -7.30 37.94 43.31
C PRO A 387 -7.62 38.20 41.82
N ALA A 388 -8.41 39.24 41.54
CA ALA A 388 -8.90 39.54 40.19
C ALA A 388 -8.93 41.05 39.90
N ARG A 389 -9.18 41.37 38.62
CA ARG A 389 -9.47 42.71 38.02
C ARG A 389 -8.27 43.65 37.77
N GLY A 390 -8.45 44.49 36.75
CA GLY A 390 -7.46 45.41 36.19
C GLY A 390 -6.85 44.86 34.88
N GLY A 391 -7.05 45.44 33.69
CA GLY A 391 -8.03 46.44 33.29
C GLY A 391 -7.44 47.60 32.47
N ILE A 392 -7.67 47.58 31.14
CA ILE A 392 -7.46 48.67 30.17
C ILE A 392 -5.98 49.07 29.93
N GLU A 393 -5.47 48.84 28.70
CA GLU A 393 -5.13 49.95 27.78
C GLU A 393 -4.91 49.46 26.33
N LEU A 394 -4.88 50.43 25.41
CA LEU A 394 -4.73 50.24 23.96
C LEU A 394 -3.28 50.58 23.56
N GLY A 395 -2.67 49.80 22.66
CA GLY A 395 -1.31 50.08 22.18
C GLY A 395 -0.98 49.39 20.86
N GLN A 396 -0.88 50.21 19.81
CA GLN A 396 -0.07 50.09 18.58
C GLN A 396 0.40 48.69 18.15
N SER A 397 0.00 48.20 16.96
CA SER A 397 0.48 48.68 15.66
C SER A 397 2.01 48.54 15.52
N ALA A 398 2.45 47.41 14.96
CA ALA A 398 3.79 47.23 14.45
C ALA A 398 3.70 46.65 13.03
N GLU A 399 4.05 47.47 12.05
CA GLU A 399 4.30 47.03 10.68
C GLU A 399 5.64 46.29 10.62
N ILE A 400 5.71 45.16 9.92
CA ILE A 400 6.93 44.74 9.22
C ILE A 400 6.49 44.32 7.81
N ASP A 401 7.27 44.77 6.83
CA ASP A 401 6.94 44.82 5.41
C ASP A 401 7.81 43.82 4.62
N PHE A 402 7.28 43.33 3.49
CA PHE A 402 7.89 42.39 2.51
C PHE A 402 8.16 40.94 2.94
#